data_AF-A0A8T3NPK3-F1
#
_entry.id   AF-A0A8T3NPK3-F1
#
_cell.length_a   1.000
_cell.length_b   1.000
_cell.length_c   1.000
_cell.angle_alpha   90.00
_cell.angle_beta   90.00
_cell.angle_gamma   90.00
#
_symmetry.space_group_name_H-M   'P 1'
#
loop_
_entity.id
_entity.type
_entity.pdbx_description
1 polymer ?
#
loop_
_entity_poly.entity_id
_entity_poly.type
_entity_poly.pdbx_seq_one_letter_code
_entity_poly.pdbx_strand_id
1 'polypeptide(L)'
;MLPRSATPTSALACIVLALLLLLSVGCRAVAPTEARAPVGEAERAEYLQASWAPGQLQAHFEKHGREGSYRGAEEYDRAARQTIRDGAMFSYVDRETRAPRVGFYDRANNRFSGLTRDGARITTHFRPDRGESYVRGLERSTYR
;
A
#
# COMPACT_ATOMS: atom_id res chain seq x y z
N MET A 1 -48.84 -39.19 37.69
CA MET A 1 -48.36 -40.48 38.24
C MET A 1 -48.04 -41.41 37.07
N LEU A 2 -46.84 -42.00 37.05
CA LEU A 2 -46.46 -43.18 36.24
C LEU A 2 -46.44 -44.39 37.21
N PRO A 3 -46.76 -45.64 36.81
CA PRO A 3 -45.97 -46.45 35.86
C PRO A 3 -46.88 -47.39 34.97
N ARG A 4 -46.47 -48.50 34.29
CA ARG A 4 -45.17 -49.20 34.10
C ARG A 4 -45.09 -49.97 32.75
N SER A 5 -43.93 -50.60 32.54
CA SER A 5 -43.40 -51.61 31.60
C SER A 5 -44.21 -52.94 31.49
N ALA A 6 -43.94 -53.93 30.60
CA ALA A 6 -42.76 -54.24 29.76
C ALA A 6 -43.07 -55.21 28.56
N THR A 7 -42.29 -55.10 27.45
CA THR A 7 -41.52 -56.11 26.62
C THR A 7 -41.94 -57.61 26.48
N PRO A 8 -41.27 -58.48 25.67
CA PRO A 8 -40.47 -58.35 24.42
C PRO A 8 -40.79 -59.40 23.30
N THR A 9 -40.34 -59.17 22.06
CA THR A 9 -39.89 -60.21 21.09
C THR A 9 -39.27 -59.51 19.87
N SER A 10 -38.24 -59.95 19.15
CA SER A 10 -37.02 -60.76 19.35
C SER A 10 -36.48 -61.01 17.94
N ALA A 11 -35.15 -61.11 17.79
CA ALA A 11 -34.46 -61.67 16.62
C ALA A 11 -34.66 -61.01 15.24
N LEU A 12 -33.85 -59.99 14.95
CA LEU A 12 -33.04 -59.99 13.73
C LEU A 12 -31.65 -59.44 14.08
N ALA A 13 -30.76 -60.36 14.43
CA ALA A 13 -29.39 -60.09 14.80
C ALA A 13 -28.45 -60.21 13.59
N CYS A 14 -27.32 -59.51 13.68
CA CYS A 14 -26.13 -59.59 12.81
C CYS A 14 -26.25 -58.96 11.41
N ILE A 15 -25.12 -58.34 10.98
CA ILE A 15 -24.89 -57.65 9.69
C ILE A 15 -25.69 -56.32 9.62
N VAL A 16 -25.11 -55.13 9.83
CA VAL A 16 -23.81 -54.62 9.37
C VAL A 16 -23.04 -53.89 10.49
N LEU A 17 -21.96 -54.49 10.98
CA LEU A 17 -21.00 -53.87 11.91
C LEU A 17 -19.94 -53.05 11.14
N ALA A 18 -20.33 -51.99 10.44
CA ALA A 18 -19.39 -51.20 9.61
C ALA A 18 -19.88 -49.79 9.18
N LEU A 19 -20.52 -48.99 10.04
CA LEU A 19 -20.90 -47.60 9.68
C LEU A 19 -21.01 -46.62 10.87
N LEU A 20 -20.25 -46.89 11.94
CA LEU A 20 -20.05 -45.97 13.07
C LEU A 20 -18.58 -45.58 13.17
N LEU A 21 -18.16 -44.60 12.36
CA LEU A 21 -17.01 -43.71 12.49
C LEU A 21 -16.93 -42.82 11.23
N LEU A 22 -16.39 -41.61 11.34
CA LEU A 22 -16.15 -40.64 10.23
C LEU A 22 -17.35 -39.86 9.66
N LEU A 23 -18.19 -39.29 10.54
CA LEU A 23 -18.99 -38.08 10.20
C LEU A 23 -18.62 -36.87 11.08
N SER A 24 -17.31 -36.69 11.27
CA SER A 24 -16.69 -35.44 11.67
C SER A 24 -15.84 -34.89 10.52
N VAL A 25 -16.49 -34.65 9.37
CA VAL A 25 -15.90 -33.81 8.31
C VAL A 25 -15.81 -32.40 8.87
N GLY A 26 -14.71 -32.12 9.55
CA GLY A 26 -14.40 -30.79 10.00
C GLY A 26 -14.26 -29.90 8.78
N CYS A 27 -15.19 -28.96 8.60
CA CYS A 27 -14.96 -27.77 7.80
C CYS A 27 -13.80 -27.01 8.44
N ARG A 28 -12.58 -27.42 8.08
CA ARG A 28 -11.35 -26.75 8.43
C ARG A 28 -11.40 -25.44 7.67
N ALA A 29 -11.89 -24.38 8.33
CA ALA A 29 -11.91 -23.04 7.77
C ALA A 29 -10.49 -22.73 7.28
N VAL A 30 -10.33 -22.66 5.97
CA VAL A 30 -9.09 -22.22 5.37
C VAL A 30 -8.97 -20.76 5.79
N ALA A 31 -8.07 -20.49 6.74
CA ALA A 31 -7.77 -19.13 7.13
C ALA A 31 -7.47 -18.34 5.86
N PRO A 32 -8.06 -17.15 5.65
CA PRO A 32 -7.77 -16.37 4.48
C PRO A 32 -6.26 -16.18 4.42
N THR A 33 -5.64 -16.72 3.35
CA THR A 33 -4.26 -16.37 3.06
C THR A 33 -4.28 -14.88 2.83
N GLU A 34 -3.68 -14.12 3.76
CA GLU A 34 -3.47 -12.69 3.55
C GLU A 34 -2.77 -12.54 2.22
N ALA A 35 -3.49 -12.00 1.23
CA ALA A 35 -2.93 -11.68 -0.05
C ALA A 35 -1.89 -10.59 0.22
N ARG A 36 -0.62 -10.99 0.38
CA ARG A 36 0.50 -10.06 0.50
C ARG A 36 0.37 -9.09 -0.67
N ALA A 37 0.18 -7.82 -0.34
CA ALA A 37 0.13 -6.76 -1.31
C ALA A 37 1.36 -6.88 -2.23
N PRO A 38 1.24 -6.59 -3.55
CA PRO A 38 2.39 -6.57 -4.44
C PRO A 38 3.49 -5.71 -3.80
N VAL A 39 4.76 -6.13 -3.91
CA VAL A 39 5.87 -5.60 -3.09
C VAL A 39 5.91 -4.06 -3.04
N GLY A 40 5.62 -3.39 -4.17
CA GLY A 40 5.57 -1.93 -4.26
C GLY A 40 4.37 -1.22 -3.61
N GLU A 41 3.33 -1.92 -3.16
CA GLU A 41 2.20 -1.35 -2.41
C GLU A 41 2.50 -1.31 -0.90
N ALA A 42 3.12 -2.36 -0.35
CA ALA A 42 3.61 -2.34 1.02
C ALA A 42 4.72 -1.28 1.20
N GLU A 43 5.68 -1.25 0.28
CA GLU A 43 6.73 -0.22 0.20
C GLU A 43 6.13 1.20 0.10
N ARG A 44 5.09 1.39 -0.73
CA ARG A 44 4.37 2.67 -0.82
C ARG A 44 3.65 3.05 0.48
N ALA A 45 3.10 2.09 1.22
CA ALA A 45 2.45 2.35 2.51
C ALA A 45 3.44 2.87 3.56
N GLU A 46 4.69 2.39 3.56
CA GLU A 46 5.78 2.93 4.36
C GLU A 46 6.12 4.37 3.91
N TYR A 47 6.22 4.60 2.60
CA TYR A 47 6.53 5.92 2.03
C TYR A 47 5.45 6.99 2.29
N LEU A 48 4.20 6.62 2.57
CA LEU A 48 3.18 7.57 3.01
C LEU A 48 3.44 8.14 4.42
N GLN A 49 4.29 7.47 5.22
CA GLN A 49 4.77 7.97 6.52
C GLN A 49 5.97 8.94 6.38
N ALA A 50 6.43 9.20 5.16
CA ALA A 50 7.53 10.13 4.92
C ALA A 50 7.26 11.52 5.53
N SER A 51 8.31 12.11 6.07
CA SER A 51 8.27 13.39 6.77
C SER A 51 9.18 14.41 6.10
N TRP A 52 8.81 15.69 6.13
CA TRP A 52 9.76 16.75 5.82
C TRP A 52 10.79 16.85 6.95
N ALA A 53 12.03 17.21 6.62
CA ALA A 53 12.96 17.67 7.65
C ALA A 53 12.49 19.04 8.20
N PRO A 54 12.89 19.44 9.43
CA PRO A 54 12.47 20.71 10.02
C PRO A 54 12.66 21.90 9.08
N GLY A 55 11.62 22.72 8.91
CA GLY A 55 11.60 23.89 8.01
C GLY A 55 11.48 23.58 6.52
N GLN A 56 11.79 22.36 6.05
CA GLN A 56 11.83 22.06 4.61
C GLN A 56 10.47 22.17 3.90
N LEU A 57 9.38 21.79 4.57
CA LEU A 57 8.02 21.96 4.02
C LEU A 57 7.74 23.43 3.69
N GLN A 58 8.04 24.34 4.62
CA GLN A 58 7.81 25.78 4.44
C GLN A 58 8.71 26.36 3.34
N ALA A 59 10.01 26.03 3.35
CA ALA A 59 10.95 26.48 2.32
C ALA A 59 10.57 26.00 0.91
N HIS A 60 10.11 24.75 0.77
CA HIS A 60 9.61 24.23 -0.50
C HIS A 60 8.28 24.87 -0.92
N PHE A 61 7.36 25.11 0.02
CA PHE A 61 6.11 25.83 -0.26
C PHE A 61 6.36 27.28 -0.70
N GLU A 62 7.32 28.00 -0.12
CA GLU A 62 7.68 29.36 -0.53
C GLU A 62 8.23 29.41 -1.97
N LYS A 63 8.99 28.39 -2.37
CA LYS A 63 9.57 28.27 -3.72
C LYS A 63 8.57 27.79 -4.77
N HIS A 64 7.81 26.72 -4.48
CA HIS A 64 6.99 25.98 -5.46
C HIS A 64 5.48 26.11 -5.22
N GLY A 65 5.05 26.72 -4.11
CA GLY A 65 3.63 26.84 -3.74
C GLY A 65 2.78 27.63 -4.73
N ARG A 66 3.39 28.47 -5.57
CA ARG A 66 2.74 29.23 -6.65
C ARG A 66 2.52 28.43 -7.93
N GLU A 67 3.09 27.24 -8.05
CA GLU A 67 2.96 26.36 -9.23
C GLU A 67 1.65 25.54 -9.23
N GLY A 68 0.93 25.56 -8.11
CA GLY A 68 -0.38 24.95 -7.94
C GLY A 68 -1.31 25.86 -7.14
N SER A 69 -2.58 25.46 -7.02
CA SER A 69 -3.63 26.24 -6.33
C SER A 69 -3.63 25.99 -4.81
N TYR A 70 -2.46 26.06 -4.17
CA TYR A 70 -2.30 25.76 -2.75
C TYR A 70 -2.53 27.00 -1.88
N ARG A 71 -3.43 26.92 -0.90
CA ARG A 71 -3.71 28.04 0.04
C ARG A 71 -2.66 28.20 1.14
N GLY A 72 -1.79 27.20 1.32
CA GLY A 72 -0.78 27.15 2.37
C GLY A 72 0.06 25.87 2.32
N ALA A 73 1.11 25.83 3.13
CA ALA A 73 2.04 24.71 3.21
C ALA A 73 1.38 23.36 3.55
N GLU A 74 0.29 23.37 4.33
CA GLU A 74 -0.46 22.14 4.63
C GLU A 74 -1.12 21.54 3.38
N GLU A 75 -1.73 22.36 2.51
CA GLU A 75 -2.36 21.88 1.28
C GLU A 75 -1.33 21.33 0.29
N TYR A 76 -0.16 21.97 0.28
CA TYR A 76 1.01 21.54 -0.47
C TYR A 76 1.56 20.19 0.02
N ASP A 77 1.63 19.95 1.34
CA ASP A 77 1.97 18.62 1.89
C ASP A 77 0.93 17.57 1.50
N ARG A 78 -0.37 17.89 1.57
CA ARG A 78 -1.43 16.97 1.12
C ARG A 78 -1.27 16.63 -0.37
N ALA A 79 -0.90 17.58 -1.23
CA ALA A 79 -0.62 17.33 -2.65
C ALA A 79 0.66 16.51 -2.88
N ALA A 80 1.71 16.71 -2.07
CA ALA A 80 2.91 15.88 -2.08
C ALA A 80 2.58 14.42 -1.71
N ARG A 81 1.77 14.21 -0.66
CA ARG A 81 1.28 12.88 -0.23
C ARG A 81 0.33 12.23 -1.24
N GLN A 82 -0.55 13.00 -1.89
CA GLN A 82 -1.39 12.51 -3.00
C GLN A 82 -0.51 11.99 -4.15
N THR A 83 0.55 12.74 -4.48
CA THR A 83 1.51 12.35 -5.53
C THR A 83 2.29 11.08 -5.14
N ILE A 84 2.65 10.91 -3.86
CA ILE A 84 3.26 9.66 -3.34
C ILE A 84 2.26 8.49 -3.33
N ARG A 85 0.96 8.75 -3.15
CA ARG A 85 -0.10 7.73 -3.17
C ARG A 85 -0.40 7.24 -4.59
N ASP A 86 -0.61 8.17 -5.52
CA ASP A 86 -1.21 7.86 -6.84
C ASP A 86 -0.19 7.90 -7.98
N GLY A 87 0.96 8.57 -7.77
CA GLY A 87 1.98 8.74 -8.79
C GLY A 87 2.69 7.44 -9.15
N ALA A 88 3.11 7.34 -10.40
CA ALA A 88 3.97 6.24 -10.85
C ALA A 88 5.33 6.36 -10.17
N MET A 89 5.72 5.29 -9.47
CA MET A 89 6.94 5.21 -8.68
C MET A 89 8.13 4.87 -9.57
N PHE A 90 9.27 5.52 -9.32
CA PHE A 90 10.53 5.28 -10.01
C PHE A 90 11.72 5.61 -9.10
N SER A 91 12.93 5.34 -9.58
CA SER A 91 14.19 5.70 -8.94
C SER A 91 14.99 6.61 -9.85
N TYR A 92 15.76 7.53 -9.25
CA TYR A 92 16.62 8.46 -9.97
C TYR A 92 17.82 8.90 -9.11
N VAL A 93 18.80 9.57 -9.72
CA VAL A 93 19.88 10.27 -9.03
C VAL A 93 19.59 11.77 -9.01
N ASP A 94 19.61 12.36 -7.83
CA ASP A 94 19.42 13.78 -7.64
C ASP A 94 20.54 14.60 -8.31
N ARG A 95 20.17 15.67 -9.02
CA ARG A 95 21.12 16.48 -9.78
C ARG A 95 21.99 17.35 -8.89
N GLU A 96 21.46 17.84 -7.77
CA GLU A 96 22.15 18.74 -6.86
C GLU A 96 22.95 17.94 -5.82
N THR A 97 22.30 16.97 -5.16
CA THR A 97 22.94 16.24 -4.05
C THR A 97 23.66 14.97 -4.49
N ARG A 98 23.62 14.60 -5.78
CA ARG A 98 24.18 13.35 -6.35
C ARG A 98 23.69 12.05 -5.70
N ALA A 99 22.64 12.12 -4.88
CA ALA A 99 22.17 10.99 -4.08
C ALA A 99 21.10 10.20 -4.85
N PRO A 100 21.03 8.86 -4.69
CA PRO A 100 19.89 8.08 -5.14
C PRO A 100 18.62 8.47 -4.37
N ARG A 101 17.49 8.51 -5.07
CA ARG A 101 16.18 8.94 -4.59
C ARG A 101 15.09 7.99 -5.09
N VAL A 102 13.97 7.96 -4.37
CA VAL A 102 12.69 7.41 -4.86
C VAL A 102 11.87 8.59 -5.37
N GLY A 103 11.27 8.47 -6.55
CA GLY A 103 10.47 9.49 -7.19
C GLY A 103 9.05 9.00 -7.45
N PHE A 104 8.09 9.92 -7.38
CA PHE A 104 6.69 9.69 -7.73
C PHE A 104 6.26 10.78 -8.69
N TYR A 105 5.70 10.39 -9.84
CA TYR A 105 5.17 11.35 -10.81
C TYR A 105 3.70 11.07 -11.12
N ASP A 106 2.86 12.04 -10.81
CA ASP A 106 1.45 12.11 -11.14
C ASP A 106 1.30 12.80 -12.49
N ARG A 107 1.07 12.00 -13.53
CA ARG A 107 0.88 12.46 -14.92
C ARG A 107 -0.38 13.29 -15.11
N ALA A 108 -1.45 13.00 -14.37
CA ALA A 108 -2.74 13.68 -14.54
C ALA A 108 -2.67 15.15 -14.08
N ASN A 109 -1.91 15.41 -13.01
CA ASN A 109 -1.77 16.76 -12.46
C ASN A 109 -0.43 17.43 -12.81
N ASN A 110 0.48 16.73 -13.49
CA ASN A 110 1.88 17.11 -13.70
C ASN A 110 2.57 17.46 -12.37
N ARG A 111 2.56 16.54 -11.40
CA ARG A 111 3.23 16.74 -10.10
C ARG A 111 4.32 15.70 -9.90
N PHE A 112 5.45 16.14 -9.35
CA PHE A 112 6.56 15.30 -8.96
C PHE A 112 6.81 15.43 -7.46
N SER A 113 7.00 14.30 -6.77
CA SER A 113 7.49 14.22 -5.39
C SER A 113 8.73 13.34 -5.34
N GLY A 114 9.77 13.78 -4.62
CA GLY A 114 10.99 13.01 -4.38
C GLY A 114 11.17 12.68 -2.91
N LEU A 115 11.68 11.47 -2.62
CA LEU A 115 12.05 11.00 -1.29
C LEU A 115 13.54 10.64 -1.21
N THR A 116 14.08 10.55 0.00
CA THR A 116 15.33 9.83 0.28
C THR A 116 15.27 8.38 -0.20
N ARG A 117 16.44 7.73 -0.39
CA ARG A 117 16.53 6.34 -0.85
C ARG A 117 15.80 5.34 0.07
N ASP A 118 15.77 5.63 1.36
CA ASP A 118 15.05 4.88 2.39
C ASP A 118 13.57 5.28 2.54
N GLY A 119 13.08 6.24 1.74
CA GLY A 119 11.73 6.77 1.81
C GLY A 119 11.40 7.62 3.03
N ALA A 120 12.28 7.71 4.03
CA ALA A 120 11.96 8.31 5.32
C ALA A 120 11.66 9.82 5.25
N ARG A 121 12.23 10.52 4.26
CA ARG A 121 12.08 11.98 4.10
C ARG A 121 11.57 12.37 2.73
N ILE A 122 10.60 13.30 2.71
CA ILE A 122 10.24 14.05 1.51
C ILE A 122 11.33 15.09 1.27
N THR A 123 11.88 15.11 0.05
CA THR A 123 13.01 15.95 -0.35
C THR A 123 12.62 17.01 -1.36
N THR A 124 11.49 16.83 -2.07
CA THR A 124 10.93 17.85 -2.95
C THR A 124 9.48 17.52 -3.31
N HIS A 125 8.73 18.56 -3.67
CA HIS A 125 7.48 18.49 -4.42
C HIS A 125 7.46 19.69 -5.39
N PHE A 126 6.98 19.54 -6.62
CA PHE A 126 6.78 20.66 -7.57
C PHE A 126 6.02 20.20 -8.83
N ARG A 127 5.70 21.15 -9.72
CA ARG A 127 5.13 20.93 -11.06
C ARG A 127 6.23 21.12 -12.13
N PRO A 128 6.81 20.07 -12.72
CA PRO A 128 7.87 20.24 -13.71
C PRO A 128 7.39 20.92 -15.01
N ASP A 129 8.07 21.98 -15.45
CA ASP A 129 7.74 22.71 -16.70
C ASP A 129 7.72 21.79 -17.93
N ARG A 130 8.63 20.81 -17.98
CA ARG A 130 8.75 19.83 -19.08
C ARG A 130 7.98 18.53 -18.84
N GLY A 131 7.12 18.50 -17.82
CA GLY A 131 6.30 17.34 -17.45
C GLY A 131 7.07 16.02 -17.41
N GLU A 132 6.57 15.00 -18.11
CA GLU A 132 7.24 13.69 -18.19
C GLU A 132 8.66 13.75 -18.73
N SER A 133 8.96 14.66 -19.67
CA SER A 133 10.32 14.83 -20.20
C SER A 133 11.30 15.33 -19.14
N TYR A 134 10.82 15.96 -18.05
CA TYR A 134 11.65 16.22 -16.87
C TYR A 134 12.01 14.91 -16.16
N VAL A 135 11.02 14.12 -15.72
CA VAL A 135 11.28 12.92 -14.90
C VAL A 135 11.96 11.79 -15.68
N ARG A 136 11.70 11.66 -17.00
CA ARG A 136 12.45 10.77 -17.91
C ARG A 136 13.91 11.22 -18.09
N GLY A 137 14.16 12.53 -18.03
CA GLY A 137 15.49 13.14 -18.19
C GLY A 137 16.32 13.24 -16.90
N LEU A 138 15.79 12.80 -15.76
CA LEU A 138 16.56 12.66 -14.53
C LEU A 138 17.64 11.58 -14.67
N GLU A 139 18.79 11.77 -14.04
CA GLU A 139 19.90 10.82 -14.16
C GLU A 139 19.51 9.45 -13.62
N ARG A 140 19.79 8.40 -14.42
CA ARG A 140 19.43 6.99 -14.13
C ARG A 140 17.93 6.79 -13.84
N SER A 141 17.06 7.64 -14.38
CA SER A 141 15.61 7.51 -14.20
C SER A 141 15.06 6.17 -14.71
N THR A 142 14.37 5.46 -13.82
CA THR A 142 13.62 4.25 -14.17
C THR A 142 12.18 4.53 -14.59
N TYR A 143 11.76 5.81 -14.66
CA TYR A 143 10.41 6.19 -15.10
C TYR A 143 10.10 5.71 -16.52
N ARG A 144 8.87 5.23 -16.77
CA ARG A 144 8.42 4.63 -18.04
C ARG A 144 7.09 5.19 -18.49
#